data_AF-A0A7J0FB69-F1
#
_entry.id   AF-A0A7J0FB69-F1
#
_cell.length_a   1.000
_cell.length_b   1.000
_cell.length_c   1.000
_cell.angle_alpha   90.00
_cell.angle_beta   90.00
_cell.angle_gamma   90.00
#
_symmetry.space_group_name_H-M   'P 1'
#
loop_
_entity.id
_entity.type
_entity.pdbx_description
1 polymer ?
#
loop_
_entity_poly.entity_id
_entity_poly.type
_entity_poly.pdbx_seq_one_letter_code
_entity_poly.pdbx_strand_id
1 'polypeptide(L)'
;MFTPIRVDEVRYLLNRLHKGSKNGDFHKVDMKSAFFELTLNNMMKMIAGKRYYDENNTVDLEETRKFKEMVTEAFQLSGATNYGDFVPFLKWVGVNGLEKRLQELQKKRDKFLQDLIEKHRRGGVILVLKKGERR
;
A
#
# COMPACT_ATOMS: atom_id res chain seq x y z
N MET A 1 -1.72 15.52 -13.07
CA MET A 1 -1.85 14.11 -13.51
C MET A 1 -2.74 13.28 -12.58
N PHE A 2 -2.52 13.24 -11.26
CA PHE A 2 -3.26 12.33 -10.35
C PHE A 2 -4.51 12.89 -9.65
N THR A 3 -4.94 14.11 -9.97
CA THR A 3 -6.17 14.70 -9.39
C THR A 3 -7.42 13.83 -9.61
N PRO A 4 -7.66 13.25 -10.80
CA PRO A 4 -8.82 12.38 -11.01
C PRO A 4 -8.83 11.16 -10.09
N ILE A 5 -7.66 10.55 -9.84
CA ILE A 5 -7.52 9.40 -8.94
C ILE A 5 -7.90 9.79 -7.51
N ARG A 6 -7.36 10.91 -7.01
CA ARG A 6 -7.67 11.39 -5.65
C ARG A 6 -9.15 11.69 -5.47
N VAL A 7 -9.79 12.33 -6.45
CA VAL A 7 -11.23 12.61 -6.43
C VAL A 7 -12.04 11.31 -6.43
N ASP A 8 -11.65 10.32 -7.22
CA ASP A 8 -12.32 9.02 -7.29
C ASP A 8 -12.22 8.25 -5.97
N GLU A 9 -11.06 8.22 -5.32
CA GLU A 9 -10.91 7.57 -4.02
C GLU A 9 -11.66 8.29 -2.89
N VAL A 10 -11.67 9.62 -2.89
CA VAL A 10 -12.48 10.40 -1.93
C VAL A 10 -13.96 10.11 -2.13
N ARG A 11 -14.43 10.10 -3.38
CA ARG A 11 -15.82 9.75 -3.70
C ARG A 11 -16.16 8.32 -3.28
N TYR A 12 -15.24 7.38 -3.48
CA TYR A 12 -15.41 5.99 -3.05
C TYR A 12 -15.58 5.91 -1.52
N LEU A 13 -14.73 6.61 -0.75
CA LEU A 13 -14.86 6.67 0.71
C LEU A 13 -16.22 7.28 1.12
N LEU A 14 -16.61 8.41 0.53
CA LEU A 14 -17.89 9.07 0.84
C LEU A 14 -19.08 8.15 0.57
N ASN A 15 -19.08 7.44 -0.56
CA ASN A 15 -20.13 6.47 -0.88
C ASN A 15 -20.19 5.32 0.12
N ARG A 16 -19.03 4.82 0.58
CA ARG A 16 -18.94 3.78 1.60
C ARG A 16 -19.52 4.25 2.94
N LEU A 17 -19.14 5.46 3.38
CA LEU A 17 -19.65 6.06 4.61
C LEU A 17 -21.17 6.27 4.53
N HIS A 18 -21.67 6.76 3.40
CA HIS A 18 -23.10 6.96 3.18
C HIS A 18 -23.89 5.64 3.24
N LYS A 19 -23.38 4.56 2.62
CA LYS A 19 -24.01 3.22 2.68
C LYS A 19 -24.06 2.64 4.09
N GLY A 20 -23.10 2.96 4.95
CA GLY A 20 -23.08 2.55 6.36
C GLY A 20 -24.16 3.25 7.19
N SER A 21 -24.59 4.45 6.77
CA SER A 21 -25.67 5.22 7.39
C SER A 21 -27.03 4.77 6.86
N LYS A 22 -27.55 3.63 7.34
CA LYS A 22 -28.90 3.16 7.01
C LYS A 22 -29.95 3.81 7.93
N ASN A 23 -31.10 4.16 7.37
CA ASN A 23 -32.33 4.56 8.09
C ASN A 23 -32.25 5.80 9.00
N GLY A 24 -31.22 6.65 8.84
CA GLY A 24 -31.07 7.88 9.64
C GLY A 24 -30.40 7.68 11.00
N ASP A 25 -29.94 6.47 11.31
CA ASP A 25 -29.20 6.18 12.53
C ASP A 25 -27.73 6.63 12.43
N PHE A 26 -27.20 7.14 13.55
CA PHE A 26 -25.78 7.48 13.64
C PHE A 26 -24.91 6.22 13.55
N HIS A 27 -24.11 6.13 12.49
CA HIS A 27 -23.14 5.07 12.31
C HIS A 27 -21.77 5.49 12.86
N LYS A 28 -21.23 4.74 13.82
CA LYS A 28 -19.87 4.97 14.35
C LYS A 28 -18.84 4.53 13.31
N VAL A 29 -17.92 5.43 12.96
CA VAL A 29 -16.85 5.19 12.00
C VAL A 29 -15.49 5.31 12.68
N ASP A 30 -14.61 4.34 12.46
CA ASP A 30 -13.20 4.51 12.77
C ASP A 30 -12.53 5.36 11.68
N MET A 31 -12.46 6.67 11.93
CA MET A 31 -11.88 7.63 10.99
C MET A 31 -10.38 7.39 10.75
N LYS A 32 -9.66 6.83 11.72
CA LYS A 32 -8.23 6.52 11.57
C LYS A 32 -8.06 5.48 10.46
N SER A 33 -8.78 4.37 10.58
CA SER A 33 -8.75 3.31 9.56
C SER A 33 -9.27 3.80 8.21
N ALA A 34 -10.35 4.57 8.18
CA ALA A 34 -10.90 5.11 6.93
C ALA A 34 -9.92 6.00 6.15
N PHE A 35 -9.24 6.94 6.82
CA PHE A 35 -8.25 7.80 6.16
C PHE A 35 -6.97 7.05 5.80
N PHE A 36 -6.60 6.06 6.61
CA PHE A 36 -5.47 5.20 6.34
C PHE A 36 -5.66 4.43 5.03
N GLU A 37 -6.80 3.75 4.89
CA GLU A 37 -7.17 3.03 3.67
C GLU A 37 -7.26 3.95 2.46
N LEU A 38 -7.86 5.14 2.61
CA LEU A 38 -7.91 6.15 1.55
C LEU A 38 -6.51 6.51 1.05
N THR A 39 -5.56 6.70 1.97
CA THR A 39 -4.18 7.08 1.64
C THR A 39 -3.48 5.95 0.89
N LEU A 40 -3.59 4.72 1.39
CA LEU A 40 -2.97 3.55 0.77
C LEU A 40 -3.59 3.22 -0.60
N ASN A 41 -4.91 3.31 -0.74
CA ASN A 41 -5.59 3.12 -2.03
C ASN A 41 -5.20 4.19 -3.03
N ASN A 42 -5.11 5.46 -2.62
CA ASN A 42 -4.60 6.52 -3.48
C ASN A 42 -3.20 6.19 -4.00
N MET A 43 -2.27 5.81 -3.13
CA MET A 43 -0.91 5.42 -3.53
C MET A 43 -0.92 4.23 -4.49
N MET A 44 -1.61 3.14 -4.14
CA MET A 44 -1.61 1.95 -4.98
C MET A 44 -2.33 2.14 -6.30
N LYS A 45 -3.30 3.04 -6.37
CA LYS A 45 -3.95 3.38 -7.64
C LYS A 45 -3.08 4.27 -8.52
N MET A 46 -2.25 5.12 -7.92
CA MET A 46 -1.23 5.88 -8.66
C MET A 46 -0.08 4.98 -9.14
N ILE A 47 0.35 4.00 -8.32
CA ILE A 47 1.52 3.14 -8.60
C ILE A 47 1.15 1.93 -9.46
N ALA A 48 0.14 1.17 -9.04
CA ALA A 48 -0.25 -0.10 -9.63
C ALA A 48 -1.57 -0.04 -10.43
N GLY A 49 -2.26 1.10 -10.42
CA GLY A 49 -3.56 1.26 -11.09
C GLY A 49 -4.73 0.54 -10.40
N LYS A 50 -4.52 0.06 -9.16
CA LYS A 50 -5.46 -0.84 -8.44
C LYS A 50 -5.73 -0.35 -7.02
N ARG A 51 -6.89 -0.71 -6.47
CA ARG A 51 -7.24 -0.55 -5.03
C ARG A 51 -6.93 -1.82 -4.26
N TYR A 52 -6.30 -1.69 -3.10
CA TYR A 52 -5.87 -2.84 -2.28
C TYR A 52 -6.74 -3.00 -1.02
N TYR A 53 -7.48 -1.96 -0.66
CA TYR A 53 -8.51 -1.98 0.37
C TYR A 53 -9.85 -1.73 -0.32
N ASP A 54 -10.41 -2.79 -0.91
CA ASP A 54 -11.72 -2.79 -1.56
C ASP A 54 -12.60 -3.85 -0.89
N GLU A 55 -13.86 -3.52 -0.63
CA GLU A 55 -14.83 -4.43 0.00
C GLU A 55 -15.12 -5.66 -0.86
N ASN A 56 -14.99 -5.52 -2.18
CA ASN A 56 -15.29 -6.57 -3.15
C ASN A 56 -14.10 -7.51 -3.44
N ASN A 57 -12.93 -7.31 -2.80
CA ASN A 57 -11.72 -8.13 -2.98
C ASN A 57 -11.39 -8.44 -4.46
N THR A 58 -11.52 -7.44 -5.35
CA THR A 58 -11.40 -7.61 -6.81
C THR A 58 -9.96 -7.78 -7.32
N VAL A 59 -8.97 -7.80 -6.42
CA VAL A 59 -7.54 -7.80 -6.73
C VAL A 59 -6.88 -9.09 -6.26
N ASP A 60 -5.74 -9.43 -6.86
CA ASP A 60 -4.83 -10.48 -6.39
C ASP A 60 -4.64 -10.39 -4.87
N LEU A 61 -5.22 -11.37 -4.17
CA LEU A 61 -5.28 -11.43 -2.71
C LEU A 61 -3.87 -11.52 -2.12
N GLU A 62 -2.94 -12.17 -2.83
CA GLU A 62 -1.59 -12.39 -2.35
C GLU A 62 -0.71 -11.14 -2.51
N GLU A 63 -0.83 -10.42 -3.64
CA GLU A 63 -0.23 -9.09 -3.83
C GLU A 63 -0.72 -8.11 -2.76
N THR A 64 -2.03 -8.12 -2.52
CA THR A 64 -2.67 -7.29 -1.50
C THR A 64 -2.18 -7.61 -0.10
N ARG A 65 -2.16 -8.90 0.28
CA ARG A 65 -1.68 -9.36 1.59
C ARG A 65 -0.24 -8.92 1.86
N LYS A 66 0.67 -9.17 0.90
CA LYS A 66 2.08 -8.77 1.02
C LYS A 66 2.24 -7.27 1.23
N PHE A 67 1.48 -6.45 0.51
CA PHE A 67 1.50 -5.01 0.69
C PHE A 67 1.03 -4.60 2.09
N LYS A 68 -0.09 -5.15 2.58
CA LYS A 68 -0.61 -4.84 3.92
C LYS A 68 0.38 -5.23 5.02
N GLU A 69 1.05 -6.37 4.88
CA GLU A 69 2.08 -6.82 5.82
C GLU A 69 3.28 -5.87 5.85
N MET A 70 3.80 -5.48 4.69
CA MET A 70 4.92 -4.53 4.61
C MET A 70 4.55 -3.17 5.19
N VAL A 71 3.35 -2.65 4.90
CA VAL A 71 2.90 -1.37 5.45
C VAL A 71 2.78 -1.46 6.97
N THR A 72 2.20 -2.54 7.49
CA THR A 72 2.08 -2.76 8.94
C THR A 72 3.45 -2.82 9.60
N GLU A 73 4.40 -3.56 9.02
CA GLU A 73 5.77 -3.65 9.51
C GLU A 73 6.49 -2.29 9.44
N ALA A 74 6.27 -1.51 8.38
CA ALA A 74 6.83 -0.16 8.24
C ALA A 74 6.34 0.78 9.35
N PHE A 75 5.05 0.76 9.68
CA PHE A 75 4.48 1.58 10.76
C PHE A 75 4.98 1.16 12.14
N GLN A 76 5.17 -0.14 12.37
CA GLN A 76 5.75 -0.61 13.63
C GLN A 76 7.21 -0.17 13.78
N LEU A 77 7.99 -0.22 12.70
CA LEU A 77 9.40 0.17 12.73
C LEU A 77 9.59 1.70 12.76
N SER A 78 8.71 2.48 12.14
CA SER A 78 8.82 3.95 12.12
C SER A 78 8.61 4.61 13.48
N GLY A 79 7.85 3.97 14.37
CA GLY A 79 7.65 4.41 15.75
C GLY A 79 8.63 3.82 16.76
N ALA A 80 9.53 2.92 16.35
CA ALA A 80 10.44 2.25 17.26
C ALA A 80 11.67 3.11 17.58
N THR A 81 12.00 3.24 18.86
CA THR A 81 13.23 3.92 19.30
C THR A 81 14.44 3.02 19.05
N ASN A 82 15.37 3.48 18.20
CA ASN A 82 16.65 2.81 18.03
C ASN A 82 17.66 3.32 19.06
N TYR A 83 17.83 2.59 20.18
CA TYR A 83 18.79 2.94 21.23
C TYR A 83 20.24 3.07 20.71
N GLY A 84 20.60 2.36 19.63
CA GLY A 84 21.90 2.49 18.99
C GLY A 84 22.15 3.89 18.41
N ASP A 85 21.11 4.64 18.05
CA ASP A 85 21.24 6.01 17.55
C ASP A 85 21.47 7.04 18.66
N PHE A 86 21.18 6.67 19.92
CA PHE A 86 21.44 7.49 21.11
C PHE A 86 22.73 7.09 21.83
N VAL A 87 23.12 5.82 21.73
CA VAL A 87 24.27 5.25 22.47
C VAL A 87 25.17 4.46 21.49
N PRO A 88 26.18 5.11 20.89
CA PRO A 88 26.95 4.54 19.78
C PRO A 88 27.66 3.22 20.08
N PHE A 89 28.07 2.97 21.34
CA PHE A 89 28.75 1.73 21.70
C PHE A 89 27.85 0.49 21.57
N LEU A 90 26.51 0.65 21.67
CA LEU A 90 25.56 -0.46 21.52
C LEU A 90 25.58 -1.07 20.10
N LYS A 91 26.01 -0.29 19.09
CA LYS A 91 26.22 -0.79 17.73
C LYS A 91 27.37 -1.80 17.65
N TRP A 92 28.39 -1.66 18.50
CA TRP A 92 29.56 -2.55 18.53
C TRP A 92 29.29 -3.86 19.28
N VAL A 93 28.40 -3.84 20.28
CA VAL A 93 27.96 -5.04 21.01
C VAL A 93 26.82 -5.79 20.31
N GLY A 94 26.43 -5.35 19.10
CA GLY A 94 25.51 -6.08 18.22
C GLY A 94 24.02 -5.81 18.44
N VAL A 95 23.65 -4.71 19.12
CA VAL A 95 22.24 -4.33 19.36
C VAL A 95 21.64 -3.65 18.11
N ASN A 96 21.61 -4.38 16.98
CA ASN A 96 21.18 -3.89 15.66
C ASN A 96 19.87 -4.53 15.20
N GLY A 97 19.05 -5.04 16.13
CA GLY A 97 17.83 -5.80 15.80
C GLY A 97 16.83 -4.98 14.96
N LEU A 98 16.62 -3.71 15.29
CA LEU A 98 15.75 -2.81 14.54
C LEU A 98 16.31 -2.50 13.14
N GLU A 99 17.61 -2.24 13.03
CA GLU A 99 18.27 -1.99 11.75
C GLU A 99 18.17 -3.20 10.81
N LYS A 100 18.39 -4.42 11.32
CA LYS A 100 18.23 -5.66 10.54
C LYS A 100 16.80 -5.82 10.02
N ARG A 101 15.79 -5.61 10.87
CA ARG A 101 14.38 -5.66 10.46
C ARG A 101 14.05 -4.60 9.40
N LEU A 102 14.60 -3.40 9.51
CA LEU A 102 14.42 -2.34 8.52
C LEU A 102 15.05 -2.73 7.18
N GLN A 103 16.24 -3.33 7.17
CA GLN A 103 16.89 -3.84 5.96
C GLN A 103 16.08 -4.97 5.31
N GLU A 104 15.52 -5.88 6.10
CA GLU A 104 14.64 -6.94 5.60
C GLU A 104 13.36 -6.38 4.99
N LEU A 105 12.71 -5.42 5.66
CA LEU A 105 11.55 -4.72 5.13
C LEU A 105 11.88 -4.00 3.82
N GLN A 106 13.03 -3.32 3.74
CA GLN A 106 13.49 -2.66 2.53
C GLN A 106 13.62 -3.67 1.37
N LYS A 107 14.24 -4.84 1.60
CA LYS A 107 14.36 -5.91 0.59
C LYS A 107 12.98 -6.41 0.12
N LYS A 108 12.03 -6.62 1.04
CA LYS A 108 10.65 -7.01 0.70
C LYS A 108 9.97 -5.95 -0.17
N ARG A 109 10.07 -4.68 0.21
CA ARG A 109 9.51 -3.53 -0.52
C ARG A 109 10.09 -3.41 -1.91
N ASP A 110 11.41 -3.48 -2.04
CA ASP A 110 12.10 -3.32 -3.32
C ASP A 110 11.71 -4.45 -4.29
N LYS A 111 11.63 -5.69 -3.80
CA LYS A 111 11.13 -6.83 -4.57
C LYS A 111 9.69 -6.61 -5.03
N PHE A 112 8.81 -6.18 -4.12
CA PHE A 112 7.40 -5.93 -4.45
C PHE A 112 7.24 -4.86 -5.53
N LEU A 113 7.95 -3.73 -5.44
CA LEU A 113 7.91 -2.68 -6.46
C LEU A 113 8.47 -3.17 -7.79
N GLN A 114 9.54 -3.98 -7.76
CA GLN A 114 10.11 -4.58 -8.96
C GLN A 114 9.10 -5.52 -9.65
N ASP A 115 8.38 -6.34 -8.88
CA ASP A 115 7.33 -7.22 -9.41
C ASP A 115 6.20 -6.41 -10.07
N LEU A 116 5.82 -5.26 -9.50
CA LEU A 116 4.83 -4.35 -10.09
C LEU A 116 5.33 -3.73 -11.41
N ILE A 117 6.58 -3.27 -11.45
CA ILE A 117 7.20 -2.73 -12.67
C ILE A 117 7.21 -3.81 -13.76
N GLU A 118 7.61 -5.02 -13.43
CA GLU A 118 7.69 -6.13 -14.40
C GLU A 118 6.29 -6.57 -14.88
N LYS A 119 5.28 -6.55 -14.00
CA LYS A 119 3.87 -6.75 -14.39
C LYS A 119 3.42 -5.66 -15.37
N HIS A 120 3.74 -4.40 -15.09
CA HIS A 120 3.38 -3.28 -15.96
C HIS A 120 4.07 -3.39 -17.32
N ARG A 121 5.36 -3.73 -17.36
CA ARG A 121 6.12 -3.94 -18.59
C ARG A 121 5.53 -5.07 -19.44
N ARG A 122 5.21 -6.22 -18.82
CA ARG A 122 4.58 -7.36 -19.52
C ARG A 122 3.19 -7.02 -20.05
N GLY A 123 2.37 -6.30 -19.28
CA GLY A 123 1.07 -5.80 -19.74
C GLY A 123 1.18 -4.85 -20.93
N GLY A 124 2.20 -3.98 -20.95
CA GLY A 124 2.53 -3.13 -22.08
C GLY A 124 2.99 -3.92 -23.32
N VAL A 125 3.82 -4.94 -23.14
CA VAL A 125 4.31 -5.82 -24.22
C VAL A 125 3.14 -6.58 -24.88
N ILE A 126 2.19 -7.10 -24.10
CA ILE A 126 0.99 -7.78 -24.64
C ILE A 126 0.14 -6.81 -25.49
N LEU A 127 -0.01 -5.55 -25.08
CA LEU A 127 -0.73 -4.54 -25.85
C LEU A 127 -0.01 -4.14 -27.14
N VAL A 128 1.33 -4.12 -27.14
CA VAL A 128 2.14 -3.85 -28.35
C VAL A 128 2.03 -5.00 -29.35
N LEU A 129 2.11 -6.26 -28.89
CA LEU A 129 1.97 -7.44 -29.74
C LEU A 129 0.57 -7.54 -30.37
N LYS A 130 -0.49 -7.28 -29.58
CA LYS A 130 -1.88 -7.28 -30.06
C LYS A 130 -2.19 -6.13 -31.05
N LYS A 131 -1.34 -5.11 -31.13
CA LYS A 131 -1.42 -4.03 -32.11
C LYS A 131 -0.60 -4.34 -33.38
N GLY A 132 0.41 -5.21 -33.28
CA GLY A 132 1.22 -5.70 -34.40
C GLY A 132 0.53 -6.79 -35.24
N GLU A 133 -0.30 -7.65 -34.63
CA GLU A 133 -1.08 -8.68 -35.36
C GLU A 133 -2.31 -8.13 -36.10
N ARG A 134 -2.63 -6.84 -35.97
CA ARG A 134 -3.76 -6.18 -36.66
C ARG A 134 -3.32 -5.24 -37.79
N ARG A 135 -2.14 -5.46 -38.35
CA ARG A 135 -1.60 -4.72 -39.49
C ARG A 135 -1.22 -5.66 -40.63
#